data_AF-I8RFM5-F1
#
_entry.id   AF-I8RFM5-F1
#
_cell.length_a   1.000
_cell.length_b   1.000
_cell.length_c   1.000
_cell.angle_alpha   90.00
_cell.angle_beta   90.00
_cell.angle_gamma   90.00
#
_symmetry.space_group_name_H-M   'P 1'
#
loop_
_entity.id
_entity.type
_entity.pdbx_description
1 polymer ?
#
loop_
_entity_poly.entity_id
_entity_poly.type
_entity_poly.pdbx_seq_one_letter_code
_entity_poly.pdbx_strand_id
1 'polypeptide(L)'
;MLLFAKTKRSAQRILENIVPVIEEKLLLKVNTEKTVVAYIGKVKFLGYGFYPSKEGIKNRVHAKSISKMKAKVKELTSRSNALGYEMLKVKLKQFITGWVNYFKLADMKKLLQTTDEWLRRRVRMYIWKRWKKIRTRYAMLKKLGLNHSTAFKFACTRKGYWRIANSQILKVTVTDARLRQAGYTFFSDYFKTVMA
;
A
#
# COMPACT_ATOMS: atom_id res chain seq x y z
N MET A 1 7.94 -10.80 -22.49
CA MET A 1 7.80 -12.27 -22.49
C MET A 1 8.63 -12.84 -21.34
N LEU A 2 8.22 -13.97 -20.76
CA LEU A 2 9.06 -14.75 -19.85
C LEU A 2 9.26 -16.12 -20.45
N LEU A 3 10.51 -16.58 -20.47
CA LEU A 3 10.89 -17.92 -20.89
C LEU A 3 11.51 -18.64 -19.70
N PHE A 4 11.03 -19.85 -19.43
CA PHE A 4 11.47 -20.65 -18.29
C PHE A 4 12.37 -21.77 -18.79
N ALA A 5 13.48 -22.01 -18.07
CA ALA A 5 14.39 -23.11 -18.35
C ALA A 5 14.88 -23.74 -17.05
N LYS A 6 15.20 -25.04 -17.10
CA LYS A 6 15.69 -25.80 -15.93
C LYS A 6 17.06 -25.32 -15.45
N THR A 7 17.94 -24.90 -16.37
CA THR A 7 19.30 -24.47 -16.06
C THR A 7 19.60 -23.09 -16.64
N LYS A 8 20.56 -22.37 -16.02
CA LYS A 8 21.04 -21.08 -16.51
C LYS A 8 21.60 -21.19 -17.94
N ARG A 9 22.35 -22.26 -18.24
CA ARG A 9 22.92 -22.52 -19.56
C ARG A 9 21.83 -22.68 -20.62
N SER A 10 20.77 -23.41 -20.31
CA SER A 10 19.62 -23.56 -21.21
C SER A 10 18.90 -22.23 -21.43
N ALA A 11 18.70 -21.42 -20.38
CA ALA A 11 18.08 -20.10 -20.51
C ALA A 11 18.91 -19.15 -21.39
N GLN A 12 20.24 -19.18 -21.25
CA GLN A 12 21.16 -18.40 -22.07
C GLN A 12 21.08 -18.79 -23.55
N ARG A 13 21.10 -20.09 -23.85
CA ARG A 13 20.93 -20.59 -25.22
C ARG A 13 19.59 -20.20 -25.84
N ILE A 14 18.51 -20.22 -25.05
CA ILE A 14 17.19 -19.76 -25.51
C ILE A 14 17.23 -18.28 -25.87
N LEU A 15 17.88 -17.44 -25.06
CA LEU A 15 18.02 -16.02 -25.33
C LEU A 15 18.80 -15.78 -26.63
N GLU A 16 19.94 -16.46 -26.82
CA GLU A 16 20.78 -16.36 -28.02
C GLU A 16 20.03 -16.77 -29.29
N ASN A 17 19.17 -17.79 -29.21
CA ASN A 17 18.41 -18.25 -30.36
C ASN A 17 17.20 -17.37 -30.70
N ILE A 18 16.57 -16.73 -29.71
CA ILE A 18 15.32 -15.99 -29.93
C ILE A 18 15.55 -14.54 -30.36
N VAL A 19 16.67 -13.94 -29.94
CA VAL A 19 17.00 -12.55 -30.29
C VAL A 19 17.11 -12.36 -31.82
N PRO A 20 17.85 -13.21 -32.58
CA PRO A 20 17.90 -13.09 -34.04
C PRO A 20 16.53 -13.23 -34.70
N VAL A 21 15.67 -14.13 -34.21
CA VAL A 21 14.30 -14.28 -34.74
C VAL A 21 13.49 -12.99 -34.57
N ILE A 22 13.61 -12.33 -33.41
CA ILE A 22 12.88 -11.09 -33.13
C ILE A 22 13.44 -9.93 -33.95
N GLU A 23 14.76 -9.81 -34.05
CA GLU A 23 15.41 -8.67 -34.71
C GLU A 23 15.45 -8.81 -36.23
N GLU A 24 15.71 -10.00 -36.77
CA GLU A 24 15.89 -10.22 -38.21
C GLU A 24 14.58 -10.61 -38.92
N LYS A 25 13.75 -11.46 -38.32
CA LYS A 25 12.49 -11.91 -38.96
C LYS A 25 11.30 -11.01 -38.63
N LEU A 26 11.16 -10.63 -37.36
CA LEU A 26 10.05 -9.76 -36.92
C LEU A 26 10.38 -8.27 -36.99
N LEU A 27 11.65 -7.91 -37.24
CA LEU A 27 12.12 -6.53 -37.38
C LEU A 27 11.84 -5.65 -36.14
N LEU A 28 11.89 -6.24 -34.95
CA LEU A 28 11.69 -5.55 -33.66
C LEU A 28 12.99 -5.48 -32.87
N LYS A 29 13.31 -4.33 -32.28
CA LYS A 29 14.53 -4.15 -31.48
C LYS A 29 14.36 -4.66 -30.05
N VAL A 30 15.29 -5.51 -29.57
CA VAL A 30 15.29 -6.00 -28.20
C VAL A 30 15.93 -4.98 -27.26
N ASN A 31 15.30 -4.73 -26.10
CA ASN A 31 15.89 -3.91 -25.05
C ASN A 31 16.82 -4.78 -24.19
N THR A 32 18.12 -4.68 -24.42
CA THR A 32 19.16 -5.47 -23.73
C THR A 32 19.31 -5.14 -22.26
N GLU A 33 19.03 -3.89 -21.84
CA GLU A 33 19.08 -3.49 -20.42
C GLU A 33 18.00 -4.20 -19.58
N LYS A 34 16.82 -4.45 -20.18
CA LYS A 34 15.69 -5.10 -19.51
C LYS A 34 15.69 -6.62 -19.68
N THR A 35 16.35 -7.11 -20.72
CA THR A 35 16.37 -8.54 -21.06
C THR A 35 17.50 -9.22 -20.33
N VAL A 36 17.17 -10.04 -19.33
CA VAL A 36 18.17 -10.65 -18.45
C VAL A 36 17.86 -12.12 -18.20
N VAL A 37 18.91 -12.94 -18.18
CA VAL A 37 18.83 -14.30 -17.66
C VAL A 37 19.03 -14.24 -16.14
N ALA A 38 17.95 -14.48 -15.40
CA ALA A 38 17.97 -14.37 -13.95
C ALA A 38 17.18 -15.51 -13.29
N TYR A 39 17.56 -15.83 -12.05
CA TYR A 39 16.75 -16.70 -11.20
C TYR A 39 15.36 -16.10 -10.97
N ILE A 40 14.32 -16.95 -11.01
CA ILE A 40 12.92 -16.53 -10.98
C ILE A 40 12.58 -15.60 -9.80
N GLY A 41 13.20 -15.81 -8.64
CA GLY A 41 12.97 -14.99 -7.45
C GLY A 41 13.45 -13.53 -7.56
N LYS A 42 14.33 -13.25 -8.53
CA LYS A 42 14.86 -11.90 -8.83
C LYS A 42 14.10 -11.22 -9.98
N VAL A 43 13.21 -11.93 -10.67
CA VAL A 43 12.47 -11.41 -11.82
C VAL A 43 11.21 -10.69 -11.37
N LYS A 44 10.94 -9.55 -12.00
CA LYS A 44 9.68 -8.82 -11.90
C LYS A 44 8.89 -9.02 -13.18
N PHE A 45 7.62 -9.43 -13.06
CA PHE A 45 6.72 -9.53 -14.20
C PHE A 45 5.32 -9.03 -13.85
N LEU A 46 4.77 -8.12 -14.66
CA LEU A 46 3.44 -7.52 -14.46
C LEU A 46 3.18 -6.97 -13.04
N GLY A 47 4.24 -6.56 -12.34
CA GLY A 47 4.13 -6.05 -10.96
C GLY A 47 4.20 -7.12 -9.87
N TYR A 48 4.26 -8.39 -10.25
CA TYR A 48 4.54 -9.53 -9.39
C TYR A 48 6.04 -9.82 -9.32
N GLY A 49 6.43 -10.44 -8.22
CA GLY A 49 7.70 -11.15 -8.08
C GLY A 49 7.40 -12.58 -7.62
N PHE A 50 8.42 -13.42 -7.67
CA PHE A 50 8.28 -14.84 -7.36
C PHE A 50 9.16 -15.21 -6.17
N TYR A 51 8.84 -16.31 -5.50
CA TYR A 51 9.70 -16.91 -4.48
C TYR A 51 9.46 -18.42 -4.39
N PRO A 52 10.50 -19.21 -4.09
CA PRO A 52 10.33 -20.64 -3.84
C PRO A 52 9.63 -20.85 -2.49
N SER A 53 8.71 -21.81 -2.47
CA SER A 53 7.98 -22.32 -1.30
C SER A 53 8.01 -23.84 -1.30
N LYS A 54 7.60 -24.48 -0.20
CA LYS A 54 7.53 -25.94 -0.09
C LYS A 54 6.59 -26.58 -1.13
N GLU A 55 5.54 -25.86 -1.50
CA GLU A 55 4.53 -26.26 -2.50
C GLU A 55 4.91 -25.84 -3.94
N GLY A 56 6.12 -25.31 -4.15
CA GLY A 56 6.56 -24.80 -5.45
C GLY A 56 6.73 -23.28 -5.48
N ILE A 57 6.69 -22.69 -6.67
CA ILE A 57 6.91 -21.24 -6.84
C ILE A 57 5.62 -20.49 -6.54
N LYS A 58 5.66 -19.60 -5.55
CA LYS A 58 4.53 -18.72 -5.19
C LYS A 58 4.76 -17.29 -5.68
N ASN A 59 3.64 -16.58 -5.84
CA ASN A 59 3.62 -15.19 -6.28
C ASN A 59 3.60 -14.25 -5.09
N ARG A 60 4.36 -13.17 -5.17
CA ARG A 60 4.34 -12.05 -4.21
C ARG A 60 4.20 -10.73 -4.96
N VAL A 61 3.77 -9.69 -4.27
CA VAL A 61 3.78 -8.34 -4.84
C VAL A 61 5.22 -7.84 -4.92
N HIS A 62 5.66 -7.40 -6.10
CA HIS A 62 7.02 -6.89 -6.26
C HIS A 62 7.23 -5.57 -5.50
N ALA A 63 8.42 -5.37 -4.92
CA ALA A 63 8.75 -4.18 -4.12
C ALA A 63 8.40 -2.84 -4.82
N LYS A 64 8.69 -2.73 -6.13
CA LYS A 64 8.31 -1.55 -6.94
C LYS A 64 6.80 -1.28 -6.95
N SER A 65 5.96 -2.32 -6.99
CA SER A 65 4.50 -2.18 -6.95
C SER A 65 4.02 -1.76 -5.56
N ILE A 66 4.65 -2.29 -4.50
CA ILE A 66 4.41 -1.89 -3.11
C ILE A 66 4.77 -0.41 -2.91
N SER A 67 5.92 0.03 -3.42
CA SER A 67 6.33 1.44 -3.34
C SER A 67 5.36 2.36 -4.06
N LYS A 68 4.89 1.97 -5.26
CA LYS A 68 3.85 2.72 -5.99
C LYS A 68 2.54 2.80 -5.21
N MET A 69 2.11 1.69 -4.61
CA MET A 69 0.91 1.64 -3.76
C MET A 69 1.04 2.62 -2.58
N LYS A 70 2.15 2.54 -1.83
CA LYS A 70 2.39 3.46 -0.71
C LYS A 70 2.49 4.91 -1.18
N ALA A 71 3.10 5.19 -2.32
CA ALA A 71 3.15 6.53 -2.89
C ALA A 71 1.74 7.07 -3.19
N LYS A 72 0.88 6.27 -3.82
CA LYS A 72 -0.49 6.68 -4.14
C LYS A 72 -1.34 6.91 -2.89
N VAL A 73 -1.23 6.01 -1.90
CA VAL A 73 -1.90 6.21 -0.60
C VAL A 73 -1.39 7.49 0.08
N LYS A 74 -0.09 7.76 0.02
CA LYS A 74 0.53 8.97 0.60
C LYS A 74 0.00 10.24 -0.05
N GLU A 75 -0.16 10.25 -1.37
CA GLU A 75 -0.74 11.34 -2.15
C GLU A 75 -2.20 11.60 -1.75
N LEU A 76 -3.03 10.54 -1.73
CA LEU A 76 -4.45 10.63 -1.36
C LEU A 76 -4.64 11.17 0.06
N THR A 77 -3.82 10.71 1.00
CA THR A 77 -3.87 11.11 2.42
C THR A 77 -2.87 12.23 2.76
N SER A 78 -2.45 13.02 1.76
CA SER A 78 -1.52 14.12 2.00
C SER A 78 -2.14 15.19 2.90
N ARG A 79 -1.31 15.80 3.76
CA ARG A 79 -1.70 16.89 4.66
C ARG A 79 -2.04 18.20 3.94
N SER A 80 -1.54 18.37 2.72
CA SER A 80 -1.80 19.51 1.85
C SER A 80 -3.02 19.28 0.95
N ASN A 81 -3.66 18.11 1.05
CA ASN A 81 -4.80 17.78 0.22
C ASN A 81 -6.07 18.43 0.78
N ALA A 82 -6.86 19.09 -0.07
CA ALA A 82 -8.08 19.79 0.31
C ALA A 82 -9.32 18.87 0.36
N LEU A 83 -9.19 17.59 0.04
CA LEU A 83 -10.32 16.66 -0.10
C LEU A 83 -11.19 16.57 1.16
N GLY A 84 -12.51 16.46 0.95
CA GLY A 84 -13.52 16.07 1.95
C GLY A 84 -13.16 14.79 2.72
N TYR A 85 -13.76 14.56 3.89
CA TYR A 85 -13.69 13.24 4.53
C TYR A 85 -14.33 12.18 3.65
N GLU A 86 -15.53 12.45 3.13
CA GLU A 86 -16.25 11.52 2.24
C GLU A 86 -15.48 11.26 0.96
N MET A 87 -15.01 12.32 0.30
CA MET A 87 -14.22 12.17 -0.93
C MET A 87 -12.91 11.39 -0.69
N LEU A 88 -12.27 11.56 0.47
CA LEU A 88 -11.10 10.75 0.84
C LEU A 88 -11.48 9.27 0.99
N LYS A 89 -12.60 8.95 1.66
CA LYS A 89 -13.08 7.57 1.80
C LYS A 89 -13.36 6.94 0.44
N VAL A 90 -14.07 7.65 -0.45
CA VAL A 90 -14.38 7.17 -1.80
C VAL A 90 -13.11 6.86 -2.59
N LYS A 91 -12.16 7.81 -2.64
CA LYS A 91 -10.90 7.62 -3.38
C LYS A 91 -10.04 6.49 -2.79
N LEU A 92 -9.98 6.37 -1.46
CA LEU A 92 -9.28 5.26 -0.82
C LEU A 92 -9.93 3.93 -1.14
N LYS A 93 -11.26 3.82 -1.03
CA LYS A 93 -12.02 2.61 -1.35
C LYS A 93 -11.77 2.17 -2.79
N GLN A 94 -11.95 3.07 -3.76
CA GLN A 94 -11.72 2.80 -5.18
C GLN A 94 -10.28 2.28 -5.43
N PHE A 95 -9.29 2.97 -4.85
CA PHE A 95 -7.90 2.57 -5.01
C PHE A 95 -7.60 1.20 -4.39
N ILE A 96 -8.03 0.99 -3.14
CA ILE A 96 -7.81 -0.26 -2.41
C ILE A 96 -8.47 -1.42 -3.15
N THR A 97 -9.73 -1.26 -3.56
CA THR A 97 -10.49 -2.28 -4.30
C THR A 97 -9.79 -2.67 -5.58
N GLY A 98 -9.43 -1.72 -6.44
CA GLY A 98 -8.74 -2.01 -7.69
C GLY A 98 -7.38 -2.67 -7.47
N TRP A 99 -6.60 -2.18 -6.49
CA TRP A 99 -5.27 -2.70 -6.21
C TRP A 99 -5.29 -4.13 -5.66
N VAL A 100 -6.18 -4.40 -4.69
CA VAL A 100 -6.34 -5.74 -4.10
C VAL A 100 -6.83 -6.73 -5.14
N ASN A 101 -7.83 -6.37 -5.96
CA ASN A 101 -8.33 -7.26 -7.01
C ASN A 101 -7.27 -7.60 -8.05
N TYR A 102 -6.43 -6.64 -8.42
CA TYR A 102 -5.31 -6.88 -9.34
C TYR A 102 -4.27 -7.84 -8.74
N PHE A 103 -3.96 -7.71 -7.44
CA PHE A 103 -2.93 -8.49 -6.75
C PHE A 103 -3.46 -9.69 -5.94
N LYS A 104 -4.73 -10.08 -6.10
CA LYS A 104 -5.36 -11.13 -5.27
C LYS A 104 -4.66 -12.49 -5.29
N LEU A 105 -3.92 -12.78 -6.36
CA LEU A 105 -3.15 -14.02 -6.53
C LEU A 105 -1.80 -14.02 -5.79
N ALA A 106 -1.37 -12.87 -5.25
CA ALA A 106 -0.12 -12.78 -4.50
C ALA A 106 -0.33 -13.13 -3.03
N ASP A 107 0.66 -13.79 -2.42
CA ASP A 107 0.79 -13.84 -0.97
C ASP A 107 1.13 -12.44 -0.44
N MET A 108 0.13 -11.77 0.12
CA MET A 108 0.25 -10.39 0.60
C MET A 108 -0.37 -10.14 1.97
N LYS A 109 -0.82 -11.18 2.71
CA LYS A 109 -1.54 -11.00 3.98
C LYS A 109 -0.75 -10.14 4.99
N LYS A 110 0.52 -10.47 5.22
CA LYS A 110 1.42 -9.72 6.14
C LYS A 110 1.73 -8.32 5.62
N LEU A 111 1.88 -8.17 4.30
CA LEU A 111 2.09 -6.87 3.66
C LEU A 111 0.88 -5.95 3.87
N LEU A 112 -0.35 -6.46 3.72
CA LEU A 112 -1.56 -5.67 3.89
C LEU A 112 -1.75 -5.23 5.34
N GLN A 113 -1.47 -6.11 6.31
CA GLN A 113 -1.54 -5.77 7.74
C GLN A 113 -0.63 -4.59 8.10
N THR A 114 0.66 -4.67 7.73
CA THR A 114 1.63 -3.59 7.99
C THR A 114 1.30 -2.31 7.22
N THR A 115 0.74 -2.44 6.01
CA THR A 115 0.28 -1.30 5.21
C THR A 115 -0.93 -0.62 5.86
N ASP A 116 -1.85 -1.39 6.43
CA ASP A 116 -3.04 -0.84 7.07
C ASP A 116 -2.72 -0.13 8.38
N GLU A 117 -1.76 -0.61 9.18
CA GLU A 117 -1.27 0.12 10.35
C GLU A 117 -0.75 1.52 9.96
N TRP A 118 0.04 1.57 8.89
CA TRP A 118 0.55 2.81 8.33
C TRP A 118 -0.58 3.69 7.78
N LEU A 119 -1.55 3.12 7.05
CA LEU A 119 -2.72 3.83 6.52
C LEU A 119 -3.59 4.41 7.64
N ARG A 120 -3.89 3.65 8.70
CA ARG A 120 -4.66 4.13 9.86
C ARG A 120 -3.97 5.31 10.53
N ARG A 121 -2.65 5.26 10.69
CA ARG A 121 -1.86 6.40 11.19
C ARG A 121 -1.98 7.61 10.27
N ARG A 122 -1.99 7.43 8.94
CA ARG A 122 -2.18 8.53 7.98
C ARG A 122 -3.57 9.13 8.04
N VAL A 123 -4.61 8.31 8.17
CA VAL A 123 -5.99 8.78 8.35
C VAL A 123 -6.11 9.58 9.66
N ARG A 124 -5.52 9.12 10.76
CA ARG A 124 -5.45 9.88 12.03
C ARG A 124 -4.75 11.23 11.86
N MET A 125 -3.62 11.25 11.15
CA MET A 125 -2.91 12.49 10.82
C MET A 125 -3.80 13.44 10.01
N TYR A 126 -4.54 12.91 9.04
CA TYR A 126 -5.46 13.68 8.20
C TYR A 126 -6.59 14.33 9.01
N ILE A 127 -7.23 13.56 9.89
CA ILE A 127 -8.27 14.02 10.81
C ILE A 127 -7.71 15.10 11.74
N TRP A 128 -6.55 14.86 12.35
CA TRP A 128 -5.92 15.82 13.25
C TRP A 128 -5.53 17.13 12.55
N LYS A 129 -5.08 17.05 11.30
CA LYS A 129 -4.78 18.25 10.49
C LYS A 129 -6.02 19.08 10.22
N ARG A 130 -7.16 18.43 9.96
CA ARG A 130 -8.47 19.08 9.77
C ARG A 130 -8.99 19.72 11.05
N TRP A 131 -8.68 19.17 12.23
CA TRP A 131 -8.87 19.86 13.51
C TRP A 131 -7.81 20.96 13.68
N LYS A 132 -7.88 21.99 12.82
CA LYS A 132 -6.84 23.03 12.69
C LYS A 132 -6.72 23.88 13.95
N LYS A 133 -7.86 24.30 14.51
CA LYS A 133 -7.94 25.20 15.68
C LYS A 133 -7.89 24.40 16.99
N ILE A 134 -7.24 24.96 18.02
CA ILE A 134 -7.16 24.35 19.37
C ILE A 134 -8.57 24.08 19.91
N ARG A 135 -9.49 25.05 19.79
CA ARG A 135 -10.90 24.90 20.20
C ARG A 135 -11.56 23.68 19.57
N THR A 136 -11.34 23.46 18.26
CA THR A 136 -11.87 22.30 17.53
C THR A 136 -11.25 20.98 18.01
N ARG A 137 -9.93 20.95 18.23
CA ARG A 137 -9.26 19.75 18.78
C ARG A 137 -9.82 19.39 20.15
N TYR A 138 -9.91 20.37 21.04
CA TYR A 138 -10.46 20.18 22.38
C TYR A 138 -11.90 19.65 22.32
N ALA A 139 -12.78 20.30 21.55
CA ALA A 139 -14.18 19.88 21.40
C ALA A 139 -14.30 18.45 20.86
N MET A 140 -13.52 18.10 19.84
CA MET A 140 -13.53 16.74 19.27
C MET A 140 -12.98 15.70 20.23
N LEU A 141 -11.89 16.01 20.94
CA LEU A 141 -11.31 15.12 21.96
C LEU A 141 -12.29 14.89 23.12
N LYS A 142 -12.99 15.93 23.59
CA LYS A 142 -14.08 15.81 24.57
C LYS A 142 -15.23 14.95 24.06
N LYS A 143 -15.70 15.21 22.83
CA LYS A 143 -16.77 14.43 22.17
C LYS A 143 -16.40 12.95 22.04
N LEU A 144 -15.11 12.65 21.86
CA LEU A 144 -14.58 11.29 21.75
C LEU A 144 -14.34 10.60 23.10
N GLY A 145 -14.67 11.24 24.22
CA GLY A 145 -14.72 10.65 25.56
C GLY A 145 -13.55 10.98 26.48
N LEU A 146 -12.69 11.95 26.14
CA LEU A 146 -11.59 12.32 27.03
C LEU A 146 -12.02 13.25 28.17
N ASN A 147 -11.32 13.13 29.31
CA ASN A 147 -11.44 14.07 30.42
C ASN A 147 -10.91 15.47 30.04
N HIS A 148 -11.31 16.50 30.79
CA HIS A 148 -10.99 17.89 30.49
C HIS A 148 -9.48 18.17 30.42
N SER A 149 -8.75 17.80 31.48
CA SER A 149 -7.31 18.05 31.60
C SER A 149 -6.51 17.42 30.44
N THR A 150 -6.79 16.16 30.12
CA THR A 150 -6.10 15.45 29.02
C THR A 150 -6.48 16.04 27.66
N ALA A 151 -7.77 16.29 27.42
CA ALA A 151 -8.22 16.88 26.17
C ALA A 151 -7.58 18.25 25.91
N PHE A 152 -7.51 19.11 26.94
CA PHE A 152 -6.90 20.43 26.84
C PHE A 152 -5.39 20.36 26.58
N LYS A 153 -4.67 19.53 27.36
CA LYS A 153 -3.23 19.31 27.21
C LYS A 153 -2.85 18.88 25.79
N PHE A 154 -3.59 17.94 25.20
CA PHE A 154 -3.31 17.44 23.85
C PHE A 154 -3.82 18.37 22.74
N ALA A 155 -4.90 19.13 22.97
CA ALA A 155 -5.36 20.12 22.00
C ALA A 155 -4.30 21.21 21.75
N CYS A 156 -3.62 21.64 22.82
CA CYS A 156 -2.55 22.65 22.80
C CYS A 156 -1.16 22.10 22.46
N THR A 157 -1.05 20.83 22.06
CA THR A 157 0.26 20.21 21.79
C THR A 157 1.02 20.91 20.66
N ARG A 158 2.33 21.11 20.85
CA ARG A 158 3.27 21.58 19.82
C ARG A 158 3.89 20.43 19.00
N LYS A 159 3.52 19.18 19.28
CA LYS A 159 4.04 18.01 18.55
C LYS A 159 3.55 18.01 17.09
N GLY A 160 4.43 17.65 16.17
CA GLY A 160 4.10 17.56 14.74
C GLY A 160 3.01 16.52 14.42
N TYR A 161 2.33 16.70 13.28
CA TYR A 161 1.17 15.89 12.88
C TYR A 161 1.44 14.39 12.78
N TRP A 162 2.63 13.99 12.28
CA TRP A 162 2.98 12.58 12.20
C TRP A 162 3.27 11.97 13.58
N ARG A 163 3.80 12.76 14.52
CA ARG A 163 4.10 12.34 15.90
C ARG A 163 2.82 12.14 16.70
N ILE A 164 1.88 13.08 16.62
CA ILE A 164 0.60 12.98 17.34
C ILE A 164 -0.27 11.84 16.77
N ALA A 165 -0.23 11.59 15.46
CA ALA A 165 -0.94 10.47 14.83
C ALA A 165 -0.56 9.08 15.37
N ASN A 166 0.63 8.93 15.96
CA ASN A 166 1.08 7.69 16.58
C ASN A 166 0.97 7.69 18.11
N SER A 167 0.55 8.80 18.70
CA SER A 167 0.47 8.91 20.16
C SER A 167 -0.76 8.18 20.69
N GLN A 168 -0.69 7.76 21.95
CA GLN A 168 -1.77 7.05 22.62
C GLN A 168 -3.11 7.81 22.55
N ILE A 169 -3.06 9.15 22.55
CA ILE A 169 -4.26 9.97 22.50
C ILE A 169 -5.13 9.67 21.27
N LEU A 170 -4.51 9.57 20.09
CA LEU A 170 -5.24 9.31 18.84
C LEU A 170 -5.49 7.83 18.61
N LYS A 171 -4.74 6.94 19.26
CA LYS A 171 -5.06 5.51 19.28
C LYS A 171 -6.33 5.23 20.09
N VAL A 172 -6.50 5.88 21.25
CA VAL A 172 -7.67 5.71 22.13
C VAL A 172 -8.88 6.51 21.64
N THR A 173 -8.68 7.72 21.10
CA THR A 173 -9.82 8.53 20.63
C THR A 173 -10.25 8.20 19.20
N VAL A 174 -9.32 7.98 18.28
CA VAL A 174 -9.59 7.62 16.89
C VAL A 174 -9.21 6.15 16.71
N THR A 175 -9.98 5.28 17.35
CA THR A 175 -9.77 3.83 17.36
C THR A 175 -9.95 3.22 15.98
N ASP A 176 -9.37 2.05 15.76
CA ASP A 176 -9.54 1.30 14.51
C ASP A 176 -11.02 0.97 14.26
N ALA A 177 -11.78 0.66 15.31
CA ALA A 177 -13.22 0.43 15.24
C ALA A 177 -13.99 1.69 14.78
N ARG A 178 -13.70 2.86 15.37
CA ARG A 178 -14.31 4.14 14.97
C ARG A 178 -14.01 4.49 13.51
N LEU A 179 -12.80 4.21 13.04
CA LEU A 179 -12.45 4.43 11.63
C LEU A 179 -13.27 3.53 10.69
N ARG A 180 -13.46 2.25 11.04
CA ARG A 180 -14.31 1.34 10.26
C ARG A 180 -15.77 1.77 10.28
N GLN A 181 -16.30 2.11 11.45
CA GLN A 181 -17.68 2.60 11.61
C GLN A 181 -17.92 3.89 10.82
N ALA A 182 -16.90 4.76 10.73
CA ALA A 182 -16.96 5.97 9.92
C ALA A 182 -16.88 5.71 8.40
N GLY A 183 -16.70 4.47 7.95
CA GLY A 183 -16.69 4.08 6.54
C GLY A 183 -15.31 4.10 5.87
N TYR A 184 -14.21 4.12 6.63
CA TYR A 184 -12.88 3.95 6.03
C TYR A 184 -12.63 2.49 5.67
N THR A 185 -12.27 2.24 4.41
CA THR A 185 -11.86 0.92 3.91
C THR A 185 -10.36 0.72 4.10
N PHE A 186 -9.97 -0.49 4.50
CA PHE A 186 -8.57 -0.93 4.67
C PHE A 186 -8.28 -2.13 3.76
N PHE A 187 -7.01 -2.32 3.42
CA PHE A 187 -6.60 -3.35 2.47
C PHE A 187 -6.90 -4.76 2.97
N SER A 188 -6.56 -5.07 4.22
CA SER A 188 -6.77 -6.39 4.81
C SER A 188 -8.25 -6.72 4.98
N ASP A 189 -9.08 -5.72 5.30
CA ASP A 189 -10.53 -5.90 5.44
C ASP A 189 -11.15 -6.29 4.08
N TYR A 190 -10.80 -5.58 2.99
CA TYR A 190 -11.29 -5.92 1.65
C TYR A 190 -10.66 -7.21 1.08
N PHE A 191 -9.39 -7.47 1.36
CA PHE A 191 -8.74 -8.71 0.93
C PHE A 191 -9.42 -9.94 1.52
N LYS A 192 -9.85 -9.90 2.78
CA LYS A 192 -10.64 -10.98 3.38
C LYS A 192 -11.95 -11.23 2.64
N THR A 193 -12.64 -10.17 2.20
CA THR A 193 -13.90 -10.32 1.46
C THR A 193 -13.71 -10.88 0.05
N VAL A 194 -12.53 -10.71 -0.54
CA VAL A 194 -12.22 -11.24 -1.89
C VAL A 194 -11.71 -12.69 -1.84
N MET A 195 -11.13 -13.08 -0.71
CA MET A 195 -10.58 -14.42 -0.48
C MET A 195 -11.54 -15.38 0.25
N ALA A 196 -12.66 -14.85 0.75
CA ALA A 196 -13.77 -15.63 1.31
C ALA A 196 -14.65 -16.14 0.18
#